data_AF-A0A5J4SLE3-F1
#
_entry.id   AF-A0A5J4SLE3-F1
#
_cell.length_a   1.000
_cell.length_b   1.000
_cell.length_c   1.000
_cell.angle_alpha   90.00
_cell.angle_beta   90.00
_cell.angle_gamma   90.00
#
_symmetry.space_group_name_H-M   'P 1'
#
loop_
_entity.id
_entity.type
_entity.pdbx_description
1 polymer ?
#
loop_
_entity_poly.entity_id
_entity_poly.type
_entity_poly.pdbx_seq_one_letter_code
_entity_poly.pdbx_strand_id
1 'polypeptide(L)'
;MKGEIEDEELGCLVLRVNVHAKNFIFRTKNDAIYISIPPHVTLKETKEVIEKMRHKLIASQKKTPRTLIDLNYHIEAKYFKLSLVRGTHKKFLAHSTLGNTEIVCPPDTDFNNEKLQTWLKKIVEEALRKNARAILPLHLSALSAQYKLPFREVKINSSHGRWGSCSVKKIINLSFYILLLPQHLIGYVLLHELCHTCEMNHSDRFWTLLNEFTDGKALTLRKELKKYKTDII
;
A
#
# COMPACT_ATOMS: atom_id res chain seq x y z
N MET A 1 -25.76 -8.46 17.05
CA MET A 1 -26.25 -9.15 15.83
C MET A 1 -25.07 -9.79 15.11
N LYS A 2 -25.12 -11.10 14.90
CA LYS A 2 -24.32 -11.83 13.92
C LYS A 2 -25.32 -12.39 12.93
N GLY A 3 -25.09 -12.20 11.64
CA GLY A 3 -26.00 -12.69 10.61
C GLY A 3 -25.27 -12.81 9.30
N GLU A 4 -25.68 -13.77 8.49
CA GLU A 4 -25.24 -13.94 7.12
C GLU A 4 -26.43 -13.60 6.23
N ILE A 5 -26.17 -12.83 5.17
CA ILE A 5 -27.16 -12.48 4.16
C ILE A 5 -26.59 -12.96 2.82
N GLU A 6 -27.35 -13.76 2.10
CA GLU A 6 -27.06 -14.05 0.70
C GLU A 6 -27.67 -12.97 -0.18
N ASP A 7 -26.86 -12.46 -1.12
CA ASP A 7 -27.27 -11.48 -2.13
C ASP A 7 -26.91 -12.04 -3.51
N GLU A 8 -27.84 -11.97 -4.46
CA GLU A 8 -27.68 -12.56 -5.80
C GLU A 8 -26.48 -11.99 -6.58
N GLU A 9 -26.09 -10.73 -6.32
CA GLU A 9 -24.98 -10.08 -7.01
C GLU A 9 -23.72 -9.92 -6.15
N LEU A 10 -23.88 -9.81 -4.82
CA LEU A 10 -22.78 -9.59 -3.90
C LEU A 10 -22.27 -10.86 -3.21
N GLY A 11 -22.94 -11.99 -3.41
CA GLY A 11 -22.62 -13.25 -2.74
C GLY A 11 -22.91 -13.20 -1.24
N CYS A 12 -22.15 -13.96 -0.45
CA CYS A 12 -22.32 -14.03 1.00
C CYS A 12 -21.84 -12.75 1.71
N LEU A 13 -22.73 -12.12 2.48
CA LEU A 13 -22.46 -10.95 3.31
C LEU A 13 -22.46 -11.35 4.80
N VAL A 14 -21.29 -11.27 5.44
CA VAL A 14 -21.12 -11.60 6.86
C VAL A 14 -21.22 -10.33 7.70
N LEU A 15 -22.32 -10.19 8.44
CA LEU A 15 -22.60 -9.05 9.30
C LEU A 15 -22.09 -9.29 10.72
N ARG A 16 -21.25 -8.38 11.22
CA ARG A 16 -20.74 -8.41 12.59
C ARG A 16 -20.89 -7.05 13.27
N VAL A 17 -21.64 -7.01 14.37
CA VAL A 17 -21.65 -5.82 15.22
C VAL A 17 -20.29 -5.63 15.88
N ASN A 18 -19.73 -4.43 15.77
CA ASN A 18 -18.48 -4.02 16.41
C ASN A 18 -18.75 -2.80 17.30
N VAL A 19 -18.65 -2.99 18.60
CA VAL A 19 -18.94 -1.97 19.63
C VAL A 19 -18.04 -0.74 19.54
N HIS A 20 -16.87 -0.85 18.91
CA HIS A 20 -15.93 0.27 18.72
C HIS A 20 -16.04 0.93 17.33
N ALA A 21 -16.83 0.37 16.41
CA ALA A 21 -16.99 0.92 15.08
C ALA A 21 -17.93 2.13 15.12
N LYS A 22 -17.42 3.30 14.72
CA LYS A 22 -18.23 4.52 14.55
C LYS A 22 -18.91 4.60 13.18
N ASN A 23 -18.37 3.88 12.19
CA ASN A 23 -18.85 3.83 10.81
C ASN A 23 -18.95 2.38 10.34
N PHE A 24 -19.71 2.14 9.27
CA PHE A 24 -19.67 0.86 8.56
C PHE A 24 -18.28 0.59 7.98
N ILE A 25 -17.76 -0.61 8.19
CA ILE A 25 -16.48 -1.04 7.61
C ILE A 25 -16.75 -2.26 6.72
N PHE A 26 -16.51 -2.11 5.43
CA PHE A 26 -16.63 -3.19 4.44
C PHE A 26 -15.26 -3.80 4.17
N ARG A 27 -15.17 -5.12 4.14
CA ARG A 27 -13.98 -5.86 3.74
C ARG A 27 -14.37 -7.00 2.81
N THR A 28 -14.06 -6.85 1.53
CA THR A 28 -14.22 -7.92 0.54
C THR A 28 -13.07 -8.90 0.68
N LYS A 29 -13.40 -10.19 0.83
CA LYS A 29 -12.46 -11.31 0.70
C LYS A 29 -12.89 -12.23 -0.44
N ASN A 30 -12.14 -13.31 -0.67
CA ASN A 30 -12.46 -14.28 -1.72
C ASN A 30 -13.74 -15.08 -1.43
N ASP A 31 -14.10 -15.23 -0.16
CA ASP A 31 -15.19 -16.07 0.34
C ASP A 31 -16.48 -15.28 0.61
N ALA A 32 -16.36 -14.06 1.15
CA ALA A 32 -17.51 -13.25 1.54
C ALA A 32 -17.13 -11.76 1.65
N ILE A 33 -18.15 -10.90 1.73
CA ILE A 33 -17.99 -9.50 2.15
C ILE A 33 -18.29 -9.39 3.63
N TYR A 34 -17.28 -9.00 4.40
CA TYR A 34 -17.40 -8.81 5.84
C TYR A 34 -17.79 -7.35 6.14
N ILE A 35 -18.89 -7.18 6.87
CA ILE A 35 -19.46 -5.87 7.19
C ILE A 35 -19.44 -5.70 8.71
N SER A 36 -18.62 -4.76 9.19
CA SER A 36 -18.64 -4.34 10.60
C SER A 36 -19.67 -3.24 10.80
N ILE A 37 -20.65 -3.50 11.67
CA ILE A 37 -21.80 -2.63 11.92
C ILE A 37 -21.65 -1.96 13.30
N PRO A 38 -21.87 -0.62 13.42
CA PRO A 38 -21.96 0.05 14.72
C PRO A 38 -23.12 -0.48 15.58
N PRO A 39 -23.03 -0.43 16.92
CA PRO A 39 -23.99 -1.08 17.82
C PRO A 39 -25.41 -0.49 17.77
N HIS A 40 -25.59 0.74 17.28
CA HIS A 40 -26.86 1.46 17.27
C HIS A 40 -27.62 1.40 15.94
N VAL A 41 -27.16 0.58 14.99
CA VAL A 41 -27.71 0.55 13.63
C VAL A 41 -28.60 -0.67 13.42
N THR A 42 -29.77 -0.44 12.84
CA THR A 42 -30.78 -1.47 12.57
C THR A 42 -30.45 -2.29 11.32
N LEU A 43 -31.12 -3.44 11.17
CA LEU A 43 -31.03 -4.26 9.94
C LEU A 43 -31.52 -3.50 8.70
N LYS A 44 -32.54 -2.66 8.84
CA LYS A 44 -33.09 -1.88 7.73
C LYS A 44 -32.07 -0.86 7.22
N GLU A 45 -31.49 -0.09 8.12
CA GLU A 45 -30.41 0.86 7.79
C GLU A 45 -29.18 0.15 7.21
N THR A 46 -28.86 -1.04 7.73
CA THR A 46 -27.77 -1.88 7.17
C THR A 46 -28.03 -2.22 5.71
N LYS A 47 -29.25 -2.69 5.36
CA LYS A 47 -29.64 -2.98 3.97
C LYS A 47 -29.58 -1.74 3.08
N GLU A 48 -30.07 -0.59 3.56
CA GLU A 48 -30.00 0.67 2.81
C GLU A 48 -28.57 1.13 2.52
N VAL A 49 -27.64 0.95 3.46
CA VAL A 49 -26.22 1.28 3.27
C VAL A 49 -25.55 0.29 2.31
N ILE A 50 -25.87 -1.00 2.39
CA ILE A 50 -25.39 -2.01 1.42
C ILE A 50 -25.83 -1.62 0.01
N GLU A 51 -27.10 -1.26 -0.17
CA GLU A 51 -27.63 -0.88 -1.48
C GLU A 51 -26.96 0.38 -2.03
N LYS A 52 -26.76 1.41 -1.19
CA LYS A 52 -25.99 2.61 -1.57
C LYS A 52 -24.54 2.31 -1.97
N MET A 53 -23.94 1.28 -1.37
CA MET A 53 -22.56 0.86 -1.65
C MET A 53 -22.46 -0.25 -2.71
N ARG A 54 -23.58 -0.79 -3.22
CA ARG A 54 -23.64 -1.96 -4.10
C ARG A 54 -22.67 -1.85 -5.27
N HIS A 55 -22.73 -0.75 -6.03
CA HIS A 55 -21.82 -0.51 -7.15
C HIS A 55 -20.33 -0.58 -6.77
N LYS A 56 -19.94 -0.08 -5.59
CA LYS A 56 -18.55 -0.16 -5.09
C LYS A 56 -18.18 -1.55 -4.61
N LEU A 57 -19.12 -2.27 -4.02
CA LEU A 57 -18.92 -3.65 -3.55
C LEU A 57 -18.80 -4.63 -4.72
N ILE A 58 -19.58 -4.45 -5.78
CA ILE A 58 -19.42 -5.20 -7.04
C ILE A 58 -18.05 -4.88 -7.65
N ALA A 59 -17.68 -3.60 -7.72
CA ALA A 59 -16.38 -3.19 -8.23
C ALA A 59 -15.20 -3.70 -7.39
N SER A 60 -15.36 -3.82 -6.05
CA SER A 60 -14.31 -4.37 -5.18
C SER A 60 -14.23 -5.90 -5.21
N GLN A 61 -15.30 -6.58 -5.62
CA GLN A 61 -15.32 -8.03 -5.87
C GLN A 61 -14.74 -8.41 -7.23
N LYS A 62 -14.93 -7.56 -8.24
CA LYS A 62 -14.22 -7.68 -9.52
C LYS A 62 -12.73 -7.53 -9.24
N LYS A 63 -12.05 -8.66 -9.00
CA LYS A 63 -10.59 -8.72 -8.93
C LYS A 63 -10.08 -8.01 -10.17
N THR A 64 -9.40 -6.89 -9.99
CA THR A 64 -8.56 -6.34 -11.05
C THR A 64 -7.73 -7.51 -11.56
N PRO A 65 -7.69 -7.77 -12.88
CA PRO A 65 -6.90 -8.87 -13.41
C PRO A 65 -5.50 -8.72 -12.84
N ARG A 66 -5.09 -9.69 -12.02
CA ARG A 66 -3.77 -9.68 -11.39
C ARG A 66 -2.77 -9.75 -12.53
N THR A 67 -1.89 -8.77 -12.63
CA THR A 67 -0.81 -8.81 -13.60
C THR A 67 -0.01 -10.09 -13.35
N LEU A 68 0.07 -10.93 -14.38
CA LEU A 68 0.85 -12.16 -14.31
C LEU A 68 2.32 -11.77 -14.16
N ILE A 69 3.02 -12.33 -13.18
CA ILE A 69 4.46 -12.16 -13.06
C ILE A 69 5.11 -13.18 -13.99
N ASP A 70 5.45 -12.75 -15.19
CA ASP A 70 6.14 -13.53 -16.22
C ASP A 70 7.41 -12.80 -16.70
N LEU A 71 8.02 -13.26 -17.80
CA LEU A 71 9.23 -12.63 -18.35
C LEU A 71 9.01 -11.20 -18.88
N ASN A 72 7.76 -10.78 -19.11
CA ASN A 72 7.44 -9.42 -19.52
C ASN A 72 7.20 -8.50 -18.31
N TYR A 73 7.00 -9.08 -17.13
CA TYR A 73 6.84 -8.32 -15.90
C TYR A 73 8.15 -7.63 -15.52
N HIS A 74 8.09 -6.31 -15.45
CA HIS A 74 9.19 -5.48 -14.99
C HIS A 74 8.67 -4.33 -14.13
N ILE A 75 9.52 -3.87 -13.22
CA ILE A 75 9.30 -2.65 -12.45
C ILE A 75 10.44 -1.70 -12.81
N GLU A 76 10.10 -0.51 -13.25
CA GLU A 76 11.04 0.57 -13.53
C GLU A 76 10.73 1.79 -12.66
N ALA A 77 11.23 1.76 -11.42
CA ALA A 77 11.19 2.90 -10.52
C ALA A 77 12.59 3.50 -10.33
N LYS A 78 12.65 4.76 -9.89
CA LYS A 78 13.91 5.51 -9.72
C LYS A 78 14.94 4.76 -8.86
N TYR A 79 14.46 4.14 -7.79
CA TYR A 79 15.28 3.50 -6.75
C TYR A 79 15.06 1.98 -6.67
N PHE A 80 14.28 1.43 -7.59
CA PHE A 80 14.01 0.00 -7.63
C PHE A 80 13.67 -0.43 -9.04
N LYS A 81 14.54 -1.25 -9.61
CA LYS A 81 14.32 -1.95 -10.87
C LYS A 81 14.16 -3.44 -10.60
N LEU A 82 13.22 -4.06 -11.27
CA LEU A 82 13.03 -5.50 -11.23
C LEU A 82 12.74 -6.05 -12.62
N SER A 83 13.38 -7.16 -12.97
CA SER A 83 13.14 -7.89 -14.22
C SER A 83 13.21 -9.40 -13.98
N LEU A 84 12.56 -10.16 -14.87
CA LEU A 84 12.64 -11.61 -14.93
C LEU A 84 13.33 -11.99 -16.25
N VAL A 85 14.34 -12.86 -16.17
CA VAL A 85 15.08 -13.34 -17.35
C VAL A 85 15.08 -14.86 -17.39
N ARG A 86 15.08 -15.42 -18.60
CA ARG A 86 15.19 -16.87 -18.79
C ARG A 86 16.64 -17.31 -18.62
N GLY A 87 16.89 -18.24 -17.72
CA GLY A 87 18.21 -18.84 -17.50
C GLY A 87 18.33 -20.25 -18.06
N THR A 88 19.52 -20.81 -17.89
CA THR A 88 19.86 -22.21 -18.25
C THR A 88 19.79 -23.16 -17.06
N HIS A 89 19.63 -22.63 -15.84
CA HIS A 89 19.58 -23.42 -14.62
C HIS A 89 18.19 -24.01 -14.35
N LYS A 90 18.15 -25.19 -13.72
CA LYS A 90 16.90 -25.84 -13.29
C LYS A 90 16.24 -25.21 -12.06
N LYS A 91 16.87 -24.21 -11.43
CA LYS A 91 16.39 -23.54 -10.22
C LYS A 91 16.26 -22.04 -10.47
N PHE A 92 15.33 -21.40 -9.75
CA PHE A 92 15.25 -19.95 -9.70
C PHE A 92 16.46 -19.37 -8.98
N LEU A 93 17.06 -18.33 -9.55
CA LEU A 93 18.13 -17.55 -8.92
C LEU A 93 17.68 -16.09 -8.84
N ALA A 94 18.10 -15.38 -7.79
CA ALA A 94 17.81 -13.96 -7.64
C ALA A 94 19.12 -13.20 -7.46
N HIS A 95 19.47 -12.38 -8.45
CA HIS A 95 20.61 -11.47 -8.40
C HIS A 95 20.09 -10.11 -7.94
N SER A 96 20.28 -9.80 -6.66
CA SER A 96 19.79 -8.56 -6.06
C SER A 96 20.95 -7.67 -5.64
N THR A 97 21.11 -6.56 -6.36
CA THR A 97 22.00 -5.43 -6.03
C THR A 97 21.16 -4.26 -5.51
N LEU A 98 21.79 -3.26 -4.90
CA LEU A 98 21.05 -2.09 -4.42
C LEU A 98 20.41 -1.36 -5.61
N GLY A 99 19.08 -1.24 -5.58
CA GLY A 99 18.27 -0.60 -6.60
C GLY A 99 17.95 -1.47 -7.82
N ASN A 100 18.49 -2.69 -7.94
CA ASN A 100 18.23 -3.58 -9.08
C ASN A 100 18.13 -5.05 -8.66
N THR A 101 17.05 -5.71 -9.04
CA THR A 101 16.82 -7.14 -8.77
C THR A 101 16.46 -7.87 -10.06
N GLU A 102 17.28 -8.82 -10.46
CA GLU A 102 17.01 -9.70 -11.58
C GLU A 102 16.68 -11.11 -11.07
N ILE A 103 15.55 -11.66 -11.51
CA ILE A 103 15.14 -13.03 -11.18
C ILE A 103 15.39 -13.90 -12.41
N VAL A 104 16.29 -14.86 -12.30
CA VAL A 104 16.59 -15.84 -13.34
C VAL A 104 15.63 -17.02 -13.18
N CYS A 105 14.76 -17.20 -14.16
CA CYS A 105 13.75 -18.27 -14.19
C CYS A 105 14.26 -19.48 -14.98
N PRO A 106 13.98 -20.73 -14.53
CA PRO A 106 14.23 -21.92 -15.33
C PRO A 106 13.56 -21.88 -16.72
N PRO A 107 14.10 -22.57 -17.73
CA PRO A 107 13.56 -22.55 -19.08
C PRO A 107 12.14 -23.13 -19.17
N ASP A 108 11.83 -24.12 -18.35
CA ASP A 108 10.54 -24.84 -18.33
C ASP A 108 9.53 -24.23 -17.33
N THR A 109 9.71 -22.96 -16.98
CA THR A 109 8.85 -22.28 -16.00
C THR A 109 7.43 -22.08 -16.53
N ASP A 110 6.45 -22.68 -15.87
CA ASP A 110 5.03 -22.39 -16.09
C ASP A 110 4.56 -21.22 -15.22
N PHE A 111 4.48 -20.03 -15.82
CA PHE A 111 4.02 -18.82 -15.14
C PHE A 111 2.52 -18.82 -14.82
N ASN A 112 1.71 -19.72 -15.40
CA ASN A 112 0.28 -19.82 -15.05
C ASN A 112 0.05 -20.56 -13.72
N ASN A 113 1.09 -21.17 -13.16
CA ASN A 113 1.00 -21.88 -11.89
C ASN A 113 0.74 -20.91 -10.72
N GLU A 114 -0.40 -21.05 -10.04
CA GLU A 114 -0.80 -20.16 -8.94
C GLU A 114 0.17 -20.19 -7.73
N LYS A 115 0.77 -21.36 -7.43
CA LYS A 115 1.75 -21.48 -6.34
C LYS A 115 3.02 -20.72 -6.70
N LEU A 116 3.47 -20.83 -7.95
CA LEU A 116 4.60 -20.06 -8.45
C LEU A 116 4.31 -18.55 -8.41
N GLN A 117 3.14 -18.11 -8.90
CA GLN A 117 2.75 -16.71 -8.85
C GLN A 117 2.74 -16.17 -7.41
N THR A 118 2.21 -16.93 -6.46
CA THR A 118 2.22 -16.55 -5.04
C THR A 118 3.65 -16.46 -4.48
N TRP A 119 4.53 -17.37 -4.88
CA TRP A 119 5.94 -17.34 -4.48
C TRP A 119 6.69 -16.16 -5.11
N LEU A 120 6.55 -15.91 -6.41
CA LEU A 120 7.15 -14.78 -7.11
C LEU A 120 6.73 -13.44 -6.49
N LYS A 121 5.44 -13.28 -6.16
CA LYS A 121 4.91 -12.11 -5.44
C LYS A 121 5.69 -11.84 -4.15
N LYS A 122 5.92 -12.89 -3.35
CA LYS A 122 6.73 -12.77 -2.11
C LYS A 122 8.17 -12.38 -2.41
N ILE A 123 8.80 -12.95 -3.43
CA ILE A 123 10.17 -12.59 -3.81
C ILE A 123 10.27 -11.12 -4.23
N VAL A 124 9.32 -10.63 -5.03
CA VAL A 124 9.23 -9.22 -5.42
C VAL A 124 9.08 -8.32 -4.19
N GLU A 125 8.16 -8.65 -3.28
CA GLU A 125 7.95 -7.90 -2.04
C GLU A 125 9.19 -7.89 -1.13
N GLU A 126 9.90 -9.02 -0.99
CA GLU A 126 11.14 -9.08 -0.21
C GLU A 126 12.25 -8.25 -0.84
N ALA A 127 12.39 -8.30 -2.17
CA ALA A 127 13.35 -7.48 -2.90
C ALA A 127 13.07 -5.99 -2.71
N LEU A 128 11.79 -5.58 -2.83
CA LEU A 128 11.35 -4.22 -2.61
C LEU A 128 11.60 -3.77 -1.17
N ARG A 129 11.29 -4.63 -0.19
CA ARG A 129 11.51 -4.36 1.24
C ARG A 129 13.00 -4.20 1.57
N LYS A 130 13.86 -5.06 1.03
CA LYS A 130 15.32 -4.98 1.22
C LYS A 130 15.85 -3.64 0.71
N ASN A 131 15.43 -3.23 -0.49
CA ASN A 131 15.81 -1.94 -1.07
C ASN A 131 15.24 -0.76 -0.25
N ALA A 132 13.98 -0.84 0.17
CA ALA A 132 13.36 0.21 0.99
C ALA A 132 14.07 0.42 2.32
N ARG A 133 14.55 -0.66 2.97
CA ARG A 133 15.35 -0.59 4.20
C ARG A 133 16.71 0.07 4.01
N ALA A 134 17.31 -0.05 2.83
CA ALA A 134 18.57 0.59 2.51
C ALA A 134 18.39 2.06 2.10
N ILE A 135 17.33 2.37 1.34
CA ILE A 135 17.18 3.66 0.66
C ILE A 135 16.35 4.66 1.49
N LEU A 136 15.16 4.28 1.94
CA LEU A 136 14.22 5.23 2.56
C LEU A 136 14.77 5.89 3.84
N PRO A 137 15.46 5.18 4.76
CA PRO A 137 16.06 5.82 5.92
C PRO A 137 17.09 6.90 5.56
N LEU A 138 17.93 6.66 4.56
CA LEU A 138 18.95 7.62 4.11
C LEU A 138 18.30 8.90 3.58
N HIS A 139 17.28 8.77 2.73
CA HIS A 139 16.54 9.90 2.19
C HIS A 139 15.77 10.67 3.28
N LEU A 140 15.13 9.96 4.22
CA LEU A 140 14.40 10.57 5.33
C LEU A 140 15.36 11.36 6.24
N SER A 141 16.53 10.79 6.57
CA SER A 141 17.56 11.46 7.37
C SER A 141 18.13 12.69 6.67
N ALA A 142 18.36 12.63 5.36
CA ALA A 142 18.81 13.79 4.58
C ALA A 142 17.80 14.94 4.63
N LEU A 143 16.51 14.66 4.38
CA LEU A 143 15.44 15.65 4.46
C LEU A 143 15.25 16.19 5.89
N SER A 144 15.33 15.31 6.90
CA SER A 144 15.28 15.69 8.31
C SER A 144 16.38 16.68 8.67
N ALA A 145 17.62 16.44 8.21
CA ALA A 145 18.73 17.35 8.42
C ALA A 145 18.57 18.67 7.66
N GLN A 146 18.15 18.61 6.39
CA GLN A 146 17.93 19.77 5.54
C GLN A 146 16.88 20.74 6.14
N TYR A 147 15.75 20.20 6.58
CA TYR A 147 14.62 21.00 7.08
C TYR A 147 14.54 21.10 8.61
N LYS A 148 15.54 20.56 9.32
CA LYS A 148 15.63 20.58 10.79
C LYS A 148 14.40 19.98 11.49
N LEU A 149 13.91 18.85 10.95
CA LEU A 149 12.74 18.12 11.47
C LEU A 149 13.19 16.81 12.14
N PRO A 150 13.61 16.82 13.42
CA PRO A 150 14.16 15.64 14.06
C PRO A 150 13.09 14.58 14.32
N PHE A 151 13.42 13.33 14.01
CA PHE A 151 12.62 12.15 14.34
C PHE A 151 13.42 11.18 15.23
N ARG A 152 12.73 10.29 15.94
CA ARG A 152 13.37 9.36 16.88
C ARG A 152 13.85 8.08 16.21
N GLU A 153 13.02 7.51 15.36
CA GLU A 153 13.27 6.20 14.72
C GLU A 153 12.45 6.10 13.44
N VAL A 154 12.96 5.35 12.45
CA VAL A 154 12.22 5.00 11.23
C VAL A 154 12.10 3.48 11.09
N LYS A 155 10.90 3.01 10.72
CA LYS A 155 10.59 1.59 10.50
C LYS A 155 10.02 1.38 9.11
N ILE A 156 10.44 0.30 8.44
CA ILE A 156 9.91 -0.09 7.12
C ILE A 156 8.95 -1.26 7.27
N ASN A 157 7.75 -1.16 6.69
CA ASN A 157 6.68 -2.15 6.78
C ASN A 157 5.98 -2.42 5.43
N SER A 158 4.99 -3.31 5.44
CA SER A 158 4.16 -3.71 4.29
C SER A 158 2.77 -3.06 4.29
N SER A 159 2.61 -1.82 4.78
CA SER A 159 1.28 -1.22 4.86
C SER A 159 0.72 -0.90 3.48
N HIS A 160 -0.45 -1.48 3.17
CA HIS A 160 -1.22 -1.17 1.95
C HIS A 160 -2.18 0.02 2.16
N GLY A 161 -2.65 0.29 3.39
CA GLY A 161 -3.65 1.35 3.60
C GLY A 161 -3.09 2.78 3.59
N ARG A 162 -1.78 2.93 3.71
CA ARG A 162 -1.11 4.23 3.87
C ARG A 162 0.35 4.13 3.44
N TRP A 163 0.88 5.24 2.95
CA TRP A 163 2.29 5.35 2.59
C TRP A 163 3.18 5.45 3.83
N GLY A 164 2.75 6.18 4.86
CA GLY A 164 3.48 6.30 6.12
C GLY A 164 2.57 6.61 7.31
N SER A 165 3.20 6.76 8.47
CA SER A 165 2.59 7.35 9.67
C SER A 165 3.67 7.76 10.67
N CYS A 166 3.44 8.85 11.39
CA CYS A 166 4.26 9.28 12.51
C CYS A 166 3.48 9.18 13.83
N SER A 167 4.15 8.77 14.91
CA SER A 167 3.57 8.71 16.26
C SER A 167 4.02 9.88 17.13
N VAL A 168 3.31 10.17 18.24
CA VAL A 168 3.66 11.26 19.19
C VAL A 168 5.08 11.15 19.76
N LYS A 169 5.66 9.95 19.74
CA LYS A 169 7.06 9.69 20.11
C LYS A 169 8.05 9.96 18.97
N LYS A 170 7.60 10.58 17.87
CA LYS A 170 8.33 10.86 16.63
C LYS A 170 8.94 9.60 15.99
N ILE A 171 8.25 8.47 16.12
CA ILE A 171 8.60 7.23 15.40
C ILE A 171 7.83 7.22 14.08
N ILE A 172 8.56 7.20 12.97
CA ILE A 172 8.04 7.20 11.61
C ILE A 172 7.98 5.76 11.10
N ASN A 173 6.85 5.40 10.51
CA ASN A 173 6.67 4.13 9.81
C ASN A 173 6.46 4.43 8.34
N LEU A 174 7.18 3.74 7.47
CA LEU A 174 7.12 3.90 6.02
C LEU A 174 6.78 2.54 5.37
N SER A 175 5.86 2.57 4.44
CA SER A 175 5.55 1.43 3.58
C SER A 175 6.66 1.27 2.54
N PHE A 176 7.16 0.05 2.33
CA PHE A 176 8.17 -0.19 1.29
C PHE A 176 7.63 0.09 -0.12
N TYR A 177 6.30 0.12 -0.30
CA TYR A 177 5.68 0.47 -1.57
C TYR A 177 5.99 1.90 -2.02
N ILE A 178 6.46 2.78 -1.11
CA ILE A 178 6.91 4.14 -1.45
C ILE A 178 7.95 4.12 -2.57
N LEU A 179 8.85 3.12 -2.63
CA LEU A 179 9.90 3.06 -3.67
C LEU A 179 9.36 2.94 -5.11
N LEU A 180 8.08 2.60 -5.26
CA LEU A 180 7.42 2.47 -6.56
C LEU A 180 6.82 3.80 -7.04
N LEU A 181 6.85 4.82 -6.18
CA LEU A 181 6.40 6.16 -6.54
C LEU A 181 7.46 6.89 -7.38
N PRO A 182 7.05 7.83 -8.23
CA PRO A 182 7.95 8.84 -8.78
C PRO A 182 8.78 9.53 -7.70
N GLN A 183 10.01 9.91 -8.02
CA GLN A 183 10.97 10.48 -7.07
C GLN A 183 10.42 11.68 -6.29
N HIS A 184 9.68 12.58 -6.93
CA HIS A 184 9.11 13.75 -6.26
C HIS A 184 8.00 13.38 -5.27
N LEU A 185 7.23 12.32 -5.55
CA LEU A 185 6.21 11.80 -4.63
C LEU A 185 6.82 11.04 -3.46
N ILE A 186 7.97 10.38 -3.65
CA ILE A 186 8.75 9.82 -2.53
C ILE A 186 9.13 10.95 -1.57
N GLY A 187 9.75 12.02 -2.09
CA GLY A 187 10.13 13.18 -1.29
C GLY A 187 8.93 13.78 -0.54
N TYR A 188 7.80 13.95 -1.23
CA TYR A 188 6.56 14.44 -0.63
C TYR A 188 6.07 13.58 0.55
N VAL A 189 6.05 12.23 0.41
CA VAL A 189 5.64 11.35 1.50
C VAL A 189 6.59 11.45 2.69
N LEU A 190 7.90 11.48 2.45
CA LEU A 190 8.88 11.61 3.53
C LEU A 190 8.72 12.94 4.29
N LEU A 191 8.55 14.05 3.56
CA LEU A 191 8.29 15.36 4.15
C LEU A 191 6.97 15.39 4.93
N HIS A 192 5.92 14.74 4.42
CA HIS A 192 4.64 14.61 5.12
C HIS A 192 4.81 13.98 6.50
N GLU A 193 5.54 12.87 6.59
CA GLU A 193 5.79 12.20 7.87
C GLU A 193 6.72 13.00 8.80
N LEU A 194 7.67 13.75 8.24
CA LEU A 194 8.53 14.66 9.01
C LEU A 194 7.74 15.85 9.57
N CYS A 195 6.81 16.44 8.81
CA CYS A 195 5.93 17.51 9.31
C CYS A 195 5.11 17.05 10.52
N HIS A 196 4.72 15.77 10.57
CA HIS A 196 4.05 15.20 11.75
C HIS A 196 4.91 15.19 13.02
N THR A 197 6.23 15.35 12.92
CA THR A 197 7.08 15.53 14.11
C THR A 197 6.88 16.88 14.80
N CYS A 198 6.24 17.84 14.11
CA CYS A 198 5.91 19.17 14.62
C CYS A 198 4.40 19.33 14.85
N GLU A 199 3.57 18.86 13.92
CA GLU A 199 2.12 19.02 13.98
C GLU A 199 1.40 17.69 13.65
N MET A 200 0.73 17.11 14.65
CA MET A 200 0.21 15.75 14.53
C MET A 200 -1.09 15.61 13.74
N ASN A 201 -1.86 16.69 13.65
CA ASN A 201 -3.12 16.69 12.92
C ASN A 201 -2.93 17.41 11.60
N HIS A 202 -3.73 17.10 10.58
CA HIS A 202 -3.71 17.84 9.30
C HIS A 202 -4.41 19.21 9.40
N SER A 203 -4.05 20.01 10.42
CA SER A 203 -4.53 21.37 10.66
C SER A 203 -3.96 22.37 9.65
N ASP A 204 -4.44 23.61 9.65
CA ASP A 204 -3.89 24.66 8.77
C ASP A 204 -2.39 24.86 9.00
N ARG A 205 -1.94 24.75 10.26
CA ARG A 205 -0.51 24.81 10.60
C ARG A 205 0.30 23.69 9.93
N PHE A 206 -0.24 22.47 9.90
CA PHE A 206 0.40 21.36 9.19
C PHE A 206 0.53 21.65 7.70
N TRP A 207 -0.55 22.14 7.07
CA TRP A 207 -0.53 22.41 5.63
C TRP A 207 0.41 23.56 5.29
N THR A 208 0.44 24.63 6.08
CA THR A 208 1.40 25.72 5.90
C THR A 208 2.84 25.20 5.97
N LEU A 209 3.18 24.42 7.00
CA LEU A 209 4.51 23.83 7.17
C LEU A 209 4.89 22.92 6.00
N LEU A 210 4.01 22.01 5.59
CA LEU A 210 4.28 21.12 4.46
C LEU A 210 4.43 21.90 3.14
N ASN A 211 3.69 23.01 2.99
CA ASN A 211 3.76 23.85 1.79
C ASN A 211 5.10 24.58 1.67
N GLU A 212 5.67 25.02 2.81
CA GLU A 212 7.01 25.61 2.87
C GLU A 212 8.08 24.66 2.34
N PHE A 213 7.99 23.36 2.66
CA PHE A 213 8.97 22.36 2.21
C PHE A 213 8.68 21.75 0.84
N THR A 214 7.58 22.14 0.20
CA THR A 214 7.18 21.62 -1.11
C THR A 214 7.00 22.72 -2.16
N ASP A 215 7.62 23.88 -1.95
CA ASP A 215 7.57 25.04 -2.85
C ASP A 215 6.12 25.43 -3.22
N GLY A 216 5.21 25.39 -2.25
CA GLY A 216 3.81 25.72 -2.48
C GLY A 216 2.96 24.62 -3.13
N LYS A 217 3.49 23.41 -3.32
CA LYS A 217 2.84 22.34 -4.11
C LYS A 217 2.19 21.24 -3.26
N ALA A 218 2.09 21.37 -1.94
CA ALA A 218 1.64 20.30 -1.05
C ALA A 218 0.30 19.67 -1.48
N LEU A 219 -0.70 20.50 -1.80
CA LEU A 219 -2.02 20.03 -2.21
C LEU A 219 -2.02 19.39 -3.60
N THR A 220 -1.20 19.89 -4.52
CA THR A 220 -1.04 19.33 -5.87
C THR A 220 -0.41 17.94 -5.80
N LEU A 221 0.68 17.81 -5.03
CA LEU A 221 1.36 16.53 -4.79
C LEU A 221 0.44 15.53 -4.07
N ARG A 222 -0.37 15.99 -3.11
CA ARG A 222 -1.41 15.16 -2.47
C ARG A 222 -2.42 14.63 -3.47
N LYS A 223 -2.91 15.47 -4.39
CA LYS A 223 -3.88 15.08 -5.43
C LYS A 223 -3.26 14.07 -6.39
N GLU A 224 -2.00 14.28 -6.77
CA GLU A 224 -1.25 13.34 -7.62
C GLU A 224 -1.04 11.99 -6.92
N LEU A 225 -0.62 11.99 -5.65
CA LEU A 225 -0.38 10.78 -4.87
C LEU A 225 -1.61 9.87 -4.77
N LYS A 226 -2.83 10.43 -4.78
CA LYS A 226 -4.09 9.65 -4.78
C LYS A 226 -4.29 8.79 -6.03
N LYS A 227 -3.55 9.06 -7.12
CA LYS A 227 -3.59 8.24 -8.34
C LYS A 227 -2.81 6.94 -8.17
N TYR A 228 -1.94 6.87 -7.18
CA TYR A 228 -1.12 5.70 -6.88
C TYR A 228 -1.74 4.87 -5.77
N LYS A 229 -1.58 3.55 -5.88
CA LYS A 229 -1.93 2.60 -4.83
C LYS A 229 -0.68 1.83 -4.43
N THR A 230 -0.69 1.36 -3.20
CA THR A 230 0.31 0.46 -2.60
C THR A 230 0.17 -0.99 -3.06
N ASP A 231 -0.51 -1.23 -4.17
CA ASP A 231 -0.81 -2.57 -4.67
C ASP A 231 0.04 -2.83 -5.91
N ILE A 232 1.10 -3.63 -5.70
CA ILE A 232 2.03 -4.21 -6.68
C ILE A 232 1.41 -5.16 -7.74
N ILE A 233 0.31 -5.83 -7.34
CA ILE A 233 0.21 -7.29 -7.52
C ILE A 233 -1.24 -7.79 -7.64
#